data_AF-A0A661I7S4-F1
#
_entry.id   AF-A0A661I7S4-F1
#
_cell.length_a   1.000
_cell.length_b   1.000
_cell.length_c   1.000
_cell.angle_alpha   90.00
_cell.angle_beta   90.00
_cell.angle_gamma   90.00
#
_symmetry.space_group_name_H-M   'P 1'
#
loop_
_entity.id
_entity.type
_entity.pdbx_description
1 polymer ?
#
loop_
_entity_poly.entity_id
_entity_poly.type
_entity_poly.pdbx_seq_one_letter_code
_entity_poly.pdbx_strand_id
1 'polypeptide(L)'
;MLSKINIKSRLFLLLFSVVSGILILIFLMNRLIIDTQHYGYIEVDTERLNTSVKSLSFSGSNFFFTKKLIHKDNFEKTYKIFIKEIKELEKDLTKYNLGTEDIVKYQKLIKTYKLVFIKMVEKQNEIGLTYSTGLHGVLRKSVHKLQDQAKQSNDYKLLSAVYNLRKHEKDFMIRGNTKYSDKFIKNIDLLANNENLDSNIKESVLIYKNNFLKIIKVKKELGLNSNTGLRAEMKNISKSCLIASHKLLDKVKKNIDKDISYRMKFDFMIAFLLIVILLVLILTVIKSITSAISNFETGLEGFFKYLNKEITSIV
;
A
#
# COMPACT_ATOMS: atom_id res chain seq x y z
N MET A 1 -25.57 -57.20 -2.61
CA MET A 1 -26.59 -56.26 -2.10
C MET A 1 -27.49 -55.70 -3.21
N LEU A 2 -26.95 -55.27 -4.37
CA LEU A 2 -27.73 -54.78 -5.51
C LEU A 2 -28.63 -55.82 -6.21
N SER A 3 -28.29 -57.11 -6.16
CA SER A 3 -29.06 -58.19 -6.81
C SER A 3 -30.47 -58.40 -6.25
N LYS A 4 -30.75 -57.96 -5.02
CA LYS A 4 -32.08 -58.05 -4.37
C LYS A 4 -32.98 -56.82 -4.60
N ILE A 5 -32.46 -55.78 -5.26
CA ILE A 5 -33.16 -54.50 -5.49
C ILE A 5 -33.83 -54.53 -6.86
N ASN A 6 -35.06 -53.99 -6.99
CA ASN A 6 -35.78 -53.91 -8.28
C ASN A 6 -35.00 -53.03 -9.28
N ILE A 7 -35.05 -53.37 -10.58
CA ILE A 7 -34.38 -52.65 -11.69
C ILE A 7 -34.69 -51.14 -11.64
N LYS A 8 -35.95 -50.76 -11.38
CA LYS A 8 -36.37 -49.36 -11.24
C LYS A 8 -35.53 -48.61 -10.18
N SER A 9 -35.39 -49.18 -8.99
CA SER A 9 -34.61 -48.58 -7.90
C SER A 9 -33.12 -48.48 -8.23
N ARG A 10 -32.57 -49.41 -9.01
CA ARG A 10 -31.17 -49.35 -9.51
C ARG A 10 -30.96 -48.18 -10.47
N LEU A 11 -31.90 -47.97 -11.40
CA LEU A 11 -31.87 -46.83 -12.32
C LEU A 11 -32.02 -45.49 -11.59
N PHE A 12 -32.89 -45.42 -10.57
CA PHE A 12 -33.01 -44.24 -9.71
C PHE A 12 -31.74 -43.94 -8.93
N LEU A 13 -31.05 -44.96 -8.41
CA LEU A 13 -29.76 -44.77 -7.73
C LEU A 13 -28.70 -44.19 -8.66
N LEU A 14 -28.66 -44.64 -9.91
CA LEU A 14 -27.74 -44.12 -10.93
C LEU A 14 -28.07 -42.67 -11.27
N LEU A 15 -29.34 -42.37 -11.54
CA LEU A 15 -29.81 -41.00 -11.81
C LEU A 15 -29.47 -40.05 -10.65
N PHE A 16 -29.77 -40.46 -9.42
CA PHE A 16 -29.49 -39.67 -8.22
C PHE A 16 -27.98 -39.42 -8.05
N SER A 17 -27.15 -40.43 -8.29
CA SER A 17 -25.68 -40.31 -8.20
C SER A 17 -25.14 -39.31 -9.23
N VAL A 18 -25.65 -39.34 -10.47
CA VAL A 18 -25.26 -38.39 -11.52
C VAL A 18 -25.66 -36.97 -11.14
N VAL A 19 -26.91 -36.76 -10.74
CA VAL A 19 -27.41 -35.43 -10.34
C VAL A 19 -26.63 -34.90 -9.14
N SER A 20 -26.37 -35.73 -8.13
CA SER A 20 -25.57 -35.36 -6.96
C SER A 20 -24.13 -34.99 -7.34
N GLY A 21 -23.49 -35.76 -8.22
CA GLY A 21 -22.16 -35.46 -8.72
C GLY A 21 -22.09 -34.12 -9.46
N ILE A 22 -23.09 -33.83 -10.31
CA ILE A 22 -23.18 -32.54 -11.01
C ILE A 22 -23.37 -31.38 -10.01
N LEU A 23 -24.23 -31.54 -9.00
CA LEU A 23 -24.44 -30.52 -7.98
C LEU A 23 -23.15 -30.24 -7.18
N ILE A 24 -22.37 -31.28 -6.85
CA ILE A 24 -21.07 -31.13 -6.19
C ILE A 24 -20.10 -30.35 -7.07
N LEU A 25 -20.02 -30.66 -8.37
CA LEU A 25 -19.14 -29.95 -9.30
C LEU A 25 -19.54 -28.50 -9.48
N ILE A 26 -20.84 -28.20 -9.59
CA ILE A 26 -21.36 -26.82 -9.66
C ILE A 26 -20.99 -26.06 -8.39
N PHE A 27 -21.15 -26.67 -7.22
CA PHE A 27 -20.79 -26.06 -5.95
C PHE A 27 -19.30 -25.72 -5.86
N LEU A 28 -18.42 -26.65 -6.27
CA LEU A 28 -16.97 -26.44 -6.30
C LEU A 28 -16.58 -25.33 -7.29
N MET A 29 -17.11 -25.36 -8.52
CA MET A 29 -16.87 -24.31 -9.52
C MET A 29 -17.32 -22.94 -9.04
N ASN A 30 -18.51 -22.85 -8.42
CA ASN A 30 -19.03 -21.59 -7.92
C ASN A 30 -18.12 -21.00 -6.83
N ARG A 31 -17.62 -21.85 -5.93
CA ARG A 31 -16.65 -21.44 -4.90
C ARG A 31 -15.35 -20.92 -5.53
N LEU A 32 -14.81 -21.61 -6.52
CA LEU A 32 -13.59 -21.21 -7.23
C LEU A 32 -13.76 -19.84 -7.91
N ILE A 33 -14.92 -19.60 -8.54
CA ILE A 33 -15.24 -18.31 -9.18
C ILE A 33 -15.29 -17.19 -8.14
N ILE A 34 -15.98 -17.39 -7.01
CA ILE A 34 -16.10 -16.39 -5.93
C ILE A 34 -14.72 -16.04 -5.34
N ASP A 35 -13.90 -17.05 -5.04
CA ASP A 35 -12.55 -16.85 -4.50
C ASP A 35 -11.68 -16.08 -5.52
N THR A 36 -11.78 -16.42 -6.82
CA THR A 36 -11.05 -15.73 -7.90
C THR A 36 -11.47 -14.26 -8.03
N GLN A 37 -12.76 -13.95 -7.90
CA GLN A 37 -13.23 -12.55 -7.89
C GLN A 37 -12.66 -11.78 -6.70
N HIS A 38 -12.63 -12.39 -5.51
CA HIS A 38 -12.03 -11.78 -4.33
C HIS A 38 -10.53 -11.56 -4.46
N TYR A 39 -9.82 -12.47 -5.13
CA TYR A 39 -8.41 -12.27 -5.48
C TYR A 39 -8.18 -11.06 -6.37
N GLY A 40 -9.08 -10.81 -7.32
CA GLY A 40 -9.07 -9.57 -8.12
C GLY A 40 -9.18 -8.31 -7.26
N TYR A 41 -10.07 -8.30 -6.26
CA TYR A 41 -10.18 -7.16 -5.34
C TYR A 41 -8.92 -6.96 -4.49
N ILE A 42 -8.34 -8.04 -3.96
CA ILE A 42 -7.08 -7.98 -3.20
C ILE A 42 -5.94 -7.42 -4.05
N GLU A 43 -5.84 -7.82 -5.32
CA GLU A 43 -4.84 -7.29 -6.25
C GLU A 43 -5.03 -5.78 -6.48
N VAL A 44 -6.27 -5.36 -6.75
CA VAL A 44 -6.61 -3.93 -6.94
C VAL A 44 -6.30 -3.12 -5.69
N ASP A 45 -6.66 -3.62 -4.50
CA ASP A 45 -6.39 -2.92 -3.24
C ASP A 45 -4.89 -2.89 -2.91
N THR A 46 -4.14 -3.92 -3.30
CA THR A 46 -2.67 -3.90 -3.21
C THR A 46 -2.05 -2.89 -4.17
N GLU A 47 -2.57 -2.75 -5.39
CA GLU A 47 -2.11 -1.72 -6.34
C GLU A 47 -2.48 -0.30 -5.87
N ARG A 48 -3.66 -0.14 -5.24
CA ARG A 48 -4.10 1.15 -4.67
C ARG A 48 -3.10 1.71 -3.67
N LEU A 49 -2.34 0.88 -2.96
CA LEU A 49 -1.27 1.33 -2.07
C LEU A 49 -0.29 2.29 -2.78
N ASN A 50 0.07 2.02 -4.04
CA ASN A 50 0.91 2.90 -4.85
C ASN A 50 0.26 4.28 -5.05
N THR A 51 -1.02 4.28 -5.39
CA THR A 51 -1.77 5.52 -5.66
C THR A 51 -1.96 6.36 -4.40
N SER A 52 -2.23 5.73 -3.26
CA SER A 52 -2.39 6.40 -1.97
C SER A 52 -1.09 7.04 -1.49
N VAL A 53 0.08 6.39 -1.67
CA VAL A 53 1.39 7.00 -1.39
C VAL A 53 1.63 8.21 -2.28
N LYS A 54 1.36 8.12 -3.59
CA LYS A 54 1.51 9.25 -4.50
C LYS A 54 0.61 10.43 -4.09
N SER A 55 -0.63 10.17 -3.67
CA SER A 55 -1.55 11.18 -3.16
C SER A 55 -1.04 11.88 -1.90
N LEU A 56 -0.46 11.12 -0.95
CA LEU A 56 0.21 11.69 0.22
C LEU A 56 1.44 12.52 -0.15
N SER A 57 2.28 12.04 -1.08
CA SER A 57 3.44 12.79 -1.60
C SER A 57 3.04 14.08 -2.31
N PHE A 58 1.92 14.06 -3.05
CA PHE A 58 1.36 15.25 -3.69
C PHE A 58 0.90 16.29 -2.67
N SER A 59 0.11 15.87 -1.67
CA SER A 59 -0.34 16.75 -0.58
C SER A 59 0.84 17.35 0.19
N GLY A 60 1.84 16.53 0.48
CA GLY A 60 3.05 17.00 1.17
C GLY A 60 3.85 18.01 0.34
N SER A 61 4.03 17.76 -0.96
CA SER A 61 4.72 18.70 -1.87
C SER A 61 3.98 20.04 -1.98
N ASN A 62 2.65 20.00 -2.09
CA ASN A 62 1.82 21.21 -2.13
C ASN A 62 1.95 22.04 -0.86
N PHE A 63 2.02 21.40 0.31
CA PHE A 63 2.30 22.12 1.56
C PHE A 63 3.62 22.90 1.49
N PHE A 64 4.72 22.31 1.01
CA PHE A 64 6.01 23.02 0.95
C PHE A 64 6.07 24.09 -0.13
N PHE A 65 5.29 23.95 -1.20
CA PHE A 65 5.18 24.97 -2.24
C PHE A 65 4.35 26.17 -1.77
N THR A 66 3.21 25.94 -1.14
CA THR A 66 2.26 27.01 -0.78
C THR A 66 2.38 27.50 0.66
N LYS A 67 2.93 26.68 1.56
CA LYS A 67 2.99 26.89 3.03
C LYS A 67 1.62 27.04 3.70
N LYS A 68 0.55 26.52 3.07
CA LYS A 68 -0.81 26.60 3.60
C LYS A 68 -1.18 25.34 4.39
N LEU A 69 -1.71 25.52 5.60
CA LEU A 69 -2.10 24.42 6.49
C LEU A 69 -3.20 23.51 5.92
N ILE A 70 -4.02 24.00 4.99
CA ILE A 70 -5.03 23.17 4.29
C ILE A 70 -4.43 21.90 3.66
N HIS A 71 -3.19 21.95 3.18
CA HIS A 71 -2.52 20.76 2.61
C HIS A 71 -2.05 19.77 3.69
N LYS A 72 -1.73 20.24 4.89
CA LYS A 72 -1.49 19.39 6.07
C LYS A 72 -2.79 18.68 6.46
N ASP A 73 -3.90 19.40 6.51
CA ASP A 73 -5.21 18.81 6.86
C ASP A 73 -5.65 17.77 5.83
N ASN A 74 -5.45 18.06 4.53
CA ASN A 74 -5.71 17.11 3.46
C ASN A 74 -4.82 15.88 3.55
N PHE A 75 -3.52 16.06 3.83
CA PHE A 75 -2.61 14.94 4.09
C PHE A 75 -3.10 14.05 5.23
N GLU A 76 -3.51 14.64 6.35
CA GLU A 76 -3.99 13.88 7.51
C GLU A 76 -5.29 13.13 7.22
N LYS A 77 -6.21 13.72 6.46
CA LYS A 77 -7.44 13.05 5.99
C LYS A 77 -7.12 11.86 5.09
N THR A 78 -6.29 12.06 4.06
CA THR A 78 -5.86 10.98 3.15
C THR A 78 -5.13 9.88 3.91
N TYR A 79 -4.28 10.24 4.88
CA TYR A 79 -3.56 9.26 5.71
C TYR A 79 -4.53 8.40 6.54
N LYS A 80 -5.57 8.99 7.12
CA LYS A 80 -6.57 8.24 7.91
C LYS A 80 -7.31 7.22 7.05
N ILE A 81 -7.73 7.61 5.85
CA ILE A 81 -8.36 6.72 4.87
C ILE A 81 -7.38 5.60 4.50
N PHE A 82 -6.15 5.95 4.18
CA PHE A 82 -5.16 4.99 3.75
C PHE A 82 -4.80 3.94 4.81
N ILE A 83 -4.70 4.33 6.08
CA ILE A 83 -4.50 3.36 7.17
C ILE A 83 -5.70 2.42 7.33
N LYS A 84 -6.92 2.87 7.04
CA LYS A 84 -8.10 2.01 7.04
C LYS A 84 -8.02 0.99 5.90
N GLU A 85 -7.69 1.43 4.69
CA GLU A 85 -7.49 0.56 3.51
C GLU A 85 -6.41 -0.50 3.78
N ILE A 86 -5.26 -0.11 4.35
CA ILE A 86 -4.18 -1.04 4.73
C ILE A 86 -4.67 -2.11 5.71
N LYS A 87 -5.52 -1.73 6.69
CA LYS A 87 -6.07 -2.69 7.67
C LYS A 87 -7.11 -3.62 7.06
N GLU A 88 -7.91 -3.13 6.11
CA GLU A 88 -8.87 -3.96 5.38
C GLU A 88 -8.13 -4.97 4.51
N LEU A 89 -7.11 -4.53 3.75
CA LEU A 89 -6.25 -5.42 2.98
C LEU A 89 -5.53 -6.45 3.87
N GLU A 90 -5.02 -6.05 5.04
CA GLU A 90 -4.40 -7.00 5.99
C GLU A 90 -5.36 -8.10 6.45
N LYS A 91 -6.64 -7.77 6.67
CA LYS A 91 -7.68 -8.76 7.00
C LYS A 91 -7.93 -9.72 5.84
N ASP A 92 -8.01 -9.22 4.62
CA ASP A 92 -8.22 -10.06 3.43
C ASP A 92 -7.02 -10.98 3.18
N LEU A 93 -5.79 -10.46 3.27
CA LEU A 93 -4.57 -11.26 3.18
C LEU A 93 -4.51 -12.36 4.25
N THR A 94 -5.03 -12.08 5.46
CA THR A 94 -5.14 -13.09 6.53
C THR A 94 -6.18 -14.15 6.19
N LYS A 95 -7.39 -13.72 5.77
CA LYS A 95 -8.51 -14.61 5.43
C LYS A 95 -8.15 -15.63 4.35
N TYR A 96 -7.38 -15.21 3.35
CA TYR A 96 -6.95 -16.07 2.24
C TYR A 96 -5.54 -16.65 2.41
N ASN A 97 -4.92 -16.49 3.59
CA ASN A 97 -3.58 -17.00 3.90
C ASN A 97 -2.50 -16.59 2.88
N LEU A 98 -2.58 -15.35 2.38
CA LEU A 98 -1.68 -14.81 1.34
C LEU A 98 -0.38 -14.20 1.91
N GLY A 99 -0.23 -14.22 3.23
CA GLY A 99 0.93 -13.70 3.97
C GLY A 99 0.80 -12.23 4.34
N THR A 100 1.05 -11.91 5.61
CA THR A 100 0.79 -10.57 6.19
C THR A 100 2.05 -9.79 6.57
N GLU A 101 3.21 -10.43 6.57
CA GLU A 101 4.46 -9.80 7.02
C GLU A 101 4.80 -8.50 6.28
N ASP A 102 4.59 -8.49 4.97
CA ASP A 102 4.96 -7.37 4.11
C ASP A 102 3.97 -6.20 4.25
N ILE A 103 2.67 -6.46 4.42
CA ILE A 103 1.68 -5.39 4.68
C ILE A 103 1.88 -4.79 6.08
N VAL A 104 2.27 -5.58 7.08
CA VAL A 104 2.62 -5.08 8.42
C VAL A 104 3.87 -4.19 8.36
N LYS A 105 4.90 -4.58 7.61
CA LYS A 105 6.09 -3.74 7.37
C LYS A 105 5.71 -2.46 6.62
N TYR A 106 4.85 -2.56 5.61
CA TYR A 106 4.36 -1.42 4.85
C TYR A 106 3.62 -0.41 5.74
N GLN A 107 2.76 -0.90 6.64
CA GLN A 107 2.05 -0.05 7.60
C GLN A 107 3.02 0.74 8.51
N LYS A 108 4.14 0.13 8.92
CA LYS A 108 5.20 0.82 9.69
C LYS A 108 5.87 1.93 8.85
N LEU A 109 6.19 1.66 7.58
CA LEU A 109 6.76 2.67 6.67
C LEU A 109 5.83 3.88 6.51
N ILE A 110 4.53 3.64 6.32
CA ILE A 110 3.53 4.72 6.19
C ILE A 110 3.40 5.53 7.48
N LYS A 111 3.47 4.90 8.66
CA LYS A 111 3.52 5.61 9.94
C LYS A 111 4.75 6.52 10.03
N THR A 112 5.94 6.01 9.69
CA THR A 112 7.17 6.81 9.67
C THR A 112 7.07 7.98 8.69
N TYR A 113 6.52 7.74 7.49
CA TYR A 113 6.28 8.77 6.49
C TYR A 113 5.43 9.93 7.03
N LYS A 114 4.35 9.62 7.75
CA LYS A 114 3.54 10.64 8.44
C LYS A 114 4.34 11.41 9.49
N LEU A 115 5.11 10.73 10.33
CA LEU A 115 5.88 11.39 11.39
C LEU A 115 6.89 12.38 10.81
N VAL A 116 7.61 11.99 9.75
CA VAL A 116 8.55 12.88 9.04
C VAL A 116 7.80 14.07 8.43
N PHE A 117 6.66 13.86 7.78
CA PHE A 117 5.84 14.94 7.24
C PHE A 117 5.45 15.97 8.31
N ILE A 118 4.93 15.50 9.46
CA ILE A 118 4.49 16.38 10.55
C ILE A 118 5.67 17.16 11.12
N LYS A 119 6.82 16.51 11.34
CA LYS A 119 8.05 17.18 11.77
C LYS A 119 8.50 18.25 10.77
N MET A 120 8.37 18.00 9.47
CA MET A 120 8.67 19.01 8.45
C MET A 120 7.69 20.18 8.48
N VAL A 121 6.40 19.93 8.71
CA VAL A 121 5.38 20.98 8.88
C VAL A 121 5.70 21.86 10.08
N GLU A 122 6.06 21.26 11.21
CA GLU A 122 6.48 21.98 12.42
C GLU A 122 7.71 22.86 12.15
N LYS A 123 8.73 22.32 11.48
CA LYS A 123 9.93 23.08 11.09
C LYS A 123 9.63 24.22 10.13
N GLN A 124 8.70 24.03 9.20
CA GLN A 124 8.25 25.10 8.31
C GLN A 124 7.45 26.18 9.08
N ASN A 125 6.68 25.79 10.09
CA ASN A 125 5.97 26.73 10.95
C ASN A 125 6.94 27.53 11.85
N GLU A 126 7.97 26.87 12.39
CA GLU A 126 9.06 27.51 13.13
C GLU A 126 9.75 28.59 12.28
N ILE A 127 10.10 28.25 11.03
CA ILE A 127 10.62 29.23 10.05
C ILE A 127 9.62 30.36 9.80
N GLY A 128 8.33 30.03 9.71
CA GLY A 128 7.23 30.94 9.39
C GLY A 128 6.50 30.51 8.11
N LEU A 129 5.17 30.51 8.16
CA LEU A 129 4.31 30.20 7.00
C LEU A 129 4.16 31.42 6.07
N THR A 130 4.33 32.62 6.62
CA THR A 130 4.31 33.89 5.90
C THR A 130 5.62 34.66 6.11
N TYR A 131 5.80 35.76 5.40
CA TYR A 131 6.97 36.63 5.54
C TYR A 131 7.02 37.40 6.88
N SER A 132 5.94 37.38 7.67
CA SER A 132 5.79 38.13 8.92
C SER A 132 5.67 37.25 10.17
N THR A 133 5.58 35.94 10.01
CA THR A 133 5.40 34.97 11.11
C THR A 133 6.67 34.20 11.39
N GLY A 134 6.74 33.52 12.54
CA GLY A 134 7.87 32.68 12.94
C GLY A 134 9.22 33.42 12.96
N LEU A 135 10.30 32.67 12.71
CA LEU A 135 11.65 33.23 12.64
C LEU A 135 11.79 34.29 11.53
N HIS A 136 11.04 34.19 10.42
CA HIS A 136 11.01 35.20 9.37
C HIS A 136 10.60 36.58 9.87
N GLY A 137 9.52 36.65 10.66
CA GLY A 137 9.04 37.91 11.24
C GLY A 137 10.07 38.54 12.18
N VAL A 138 10.70 37.71 13.02
CA VAL A 138 11.76 38.15 13.96
C VAL A 138 12.98 38.68 13.20
N LEU A 139 13.43 37.96 12.17
CA LEU A 139 14.55 38.37 11.32
C LEU A 139 14.27 39.73 10.66
N ARG A 140 13.10 39.88 10.05
CA ARG A 140 12.70 41.10 9.35
C ARG A 140 12.72 42.32 10.27
N LYS A 141 12.20 42.18 11.51
CA LYS A 141 12.27 43.23 12.53
C LYS A 141 13.71 43.58 12.87
N SER A 142 14.57 42.59 13.11
CA SER A 142 15.99 42.85 13.45
C SER A 142 16.76 43.56 12.34
N VAL A 143 16.49 43.20 11.08
CA VAL A 143 17.09 43.85 9.93
C VAL A 143 16.61 45.28 9.74
N HIS A 144 15.31 45.53 9.92
CA HIS A 144 14.77 46.87 9.78
C HIS A 144 15.36 47.80 10.84
N LYS A 145 15.43 47.34 12.10
CA LYS A 145 16.11 48.08 13.19
C LYS A 145 17.55 48.44 12.81
N LEU A 146 18.36 47.46 12.39
CA LEU A 146 19.75 47.70 12.00
C LEU A 146 19.86 48.65 10.80
N GLN A 147 19.00 48.49 9.79
CA GLN A 147 18.99 49.33 8.61
C GLN A 147 18.61 50.78 8.94
N ASP A 148 17.65 51.00 9.84
CA ASP A 148 17.22 52.33 10.23
C ASP A 148 18.28 53.03 11.09
N GLN A 149 18.93 52.31 12.02
CA GLN A 149 20.09 52.84 12.75
C GLN A 149 21.25 53.20 11.81
N ALA A 150 21.55 52.35 10.83
CA ALA A 150 22.58 52.64 9.83
C ALA A 150 22.27 53.90 9.02
N LYS A 151 21.01 54.13 8.63
CA LYS A 151 20.60 55.39 7.97
C LYS A 151 20.76 56.59 8.89
N GLN A 152 20.33 56.50 10.14
CA GLN A 152 20.40 57.59 11.11
C GLN A 152 21.84 57.97 11.47
N SER A 153 22.77 57.02 11.39
CA SER A 153 24.20 57.26 11.63
C SER A 153 24.91 58.08 10.53
N ASN A 154 24.27 58.29 9.38
CA ASN A 154 24.87 58.89 8.17
C ASN A 154 26.16 58.21 7.67
N ASP A 155 26.47 56.99 8.13
CA ASP A 155 27.59 56.18 7.64
C ASP A 155 27.15 55.38 6.39
N TYR A 156 27.46 55.91 5.21
CA TYR A 156 27.16 55.25 3.94
C TYR A 156 27.88 53.89 3.78
N LYS A 157 29.05 53.69 4.40
CA LYS A 157 29.77 52.41 4.35
C LYS A 157 29.03 51.35 5.17
N LEU A 158 28.59 51.71 6.38
CA LEU A 158 27.75 50.84 7.22
C LEU A 158 26.44 50.49 6.50
N LEU A 159 25.75 51.48 5.94
CA LEU A 159 24.49 51.25 5.23
C LEU A 159 24.67 50.32 4.02
N SER A 160 25.73 50.52 3.23
CA SER A 160 26.09 49.64 2.12
C SER A 160 26.39 48.22 2.58
N ALA A 161 27.11 48.06 3.70
CA ALA A 161 27.39 46.75 4.28
C ALA A 161 26.10 46.03 4.72
N VAL A 162 25.16 46.74 5.35
CA VAL A 162 23.83 46.20 5.72
C VAL A 162 23.05 45.76 4.48
N TYR A 163 23.07 46.52 3.38
CA TYR A 163 22.42 46.10 2.14
C TYR A 163 23.05 44.86 1.52
N ASN A 164 24.38 44.73 1.57
CA ASN A 164 25.08 43.52 1.13
C ASN A 164 24.73 42.30 2.00
N LEU A 165 24.60 42.47 3.32
CA LEU A 165 24.10 41.41 4.19
C LEU A 165 22.69 40.96 3.80
N ARG A 166 21.76 41.91 3.59
CA ARG A 166 20.40 41.60 3.14
C ARG A 166 20.37 40.88 1.80
N LYS A 167 21.29 41.21 0.87
CA LYS A 167 21.43 40.52 -0.41
C LYS A 167 21.79 39.05 -0.21
N HIS A 168 22.81 38.77 0.60
CA HIS A 168 23.21 37.39 0.91
C HIS A 168 22.14 36.61 1.68
N GLU A 169 21.47 37.25 2.64
CA GLU A 169 20.31 36.67 3.32
C GLU A 169 19.24 36.23 2.32
N LYS A 170 18.78 37.15 1.46
CA LYS A 170 17.74 36.86 0.45
C LYS A 170 18.16 35.76 -0.52
N ASP A 171 19.40 35.80 -1.00
CA ASP A 171 19.94 34.77 -1.89
C ASP A 171 19.95 33.39 -1.23
N PHE A 172 20.37 33.29 0.04
CA PHE A 172 20.26 32.05 0.81
C PHE A 172 18.79 31.62 0.96
N MET A 173 17.89 32.56 1.24
CA MET A 173 16.50 32.23 1.50
C MET A 173 15.77 31.68 0.28
N ILE A 174 16.11 32.15 -0.91
CA ILE A 174 15.54 31.70 -2.19
C ILE A 174 16.22 30.41 -2.66
N ARG A 175 17.56 30.38 -2.63
CA ARG A 175 18.34 29.31 -3.31
C ARG A 175 18.71 28.15 -2.39
N GLY A 176 18.74 28.37 -1.07
CA GLY A 176 19.21 27.37 -0.11
C GLY A 176 20.69 27.01 -0.24
N ASN A 177 21.51 27.79 -0.95
CA ASN A 177 22.93 27.51 -1.14
C ASN A 177 23.76 28.11 0.01
N THR A 178 24.55 27.28 0.69
CA THR A 178 25.36 27.66 1.85
C THR A 178 26.40 28.73 1.53
N LYS A 179 26.87 28.85 0.28
CA LYS A 179 27.78 29.92 -0.15
C LYS A 179 27.28 31.32 0.27
N TYR A 180 25.97 31.54 0.28
CA TYR A 180 25.39 32.81 0.68
C TYR A 180 25.31 32.98 2.20
N SER A 181 25.03 31.92 2.96
CA SER A 181 25.13 31.97 4.43
C SER A 181 26.57 32.21 4.86
N ASP A 182 27.54 31.62 4.18
CA ASP A 182 28.97 31.74 4.54
C ASP A 182 29.47 33.17 4.27
N LYS A 183 29.09 33.75 3.14
CA LYS A 183 29.34 35.17 2.83
C LYS A 183 28.66 36.11 3.82
N PHE A 184 27.42 35.83 4.19
CA PHE A 184 26.71 36.59 5.21
C PHE A 184 27.45 36.57 6.54
N ILE A 185 27.80 35.37 7.04
CA ILE A 185 28.48 35.18 8.32
C ILE A 185 29.83 35.92 8.31
N LYS A 186 30.62 35.76 7.26
CA LYS A 186 31.89 36.48 7.11
C LYS A 186 31.70 38.00 7.21
N ASN A 187 30.74 38.56 6.48
CA ASN A 187 30.55 40.02 6.42
C ASN A 187 29.95 40.58 7.72
N ILE A 188 29.05 39.85 8.37
CA ILE A 188 28.44 40.32 9.62
C ILE A 188 29.40 40.21 10.80
N ASP A 189 30.34 39.25 10.76
CA ASP A 189 31.39 39.11 11.77
C ASP A 189 32.42 40.25 11.68
N LEU A 190 32.76 40.68 10.46
CA LEU A 190 33.60 41.86 10.26
C LEU A 190 32.95 43.13 10.83
N LEU A 191 31.63 43.29 10.67
CA LEU A 191 30.89 44.40 11.27
C LEU A 191 30.82 44.28 12.79
N ALA A 192 30.57 43.08 13.32
CA ALA A 192 30.47 42.84 14.75
C ALA A 192 31.80 43.08 15.49
N ASN A 193 32.93 42.83 14.82
CA ASN A 193 34.27 43.02 15.39
C ASN A 193 34.84 44.43 15.23
N ASN A 194 34.11 45.34 14.56
CA ASN A 194 34.56 46.73 14.45
C ASN A 194 34.44 47.44 15.80
N GLU A 195 35.58 47.83 16.37
CA GLU A 195 35.66 48.51 17.68
C GLU A 195 35.09 49.94 17.63
N ASN A 196 35.11 50.58 16.46
CA ASN A 196 34.61 51.93 16.26
C ASN A 196 33.08 51.98 16.03
N LEU A 197 32.40 50.84 16.10
CA LEU A 197 30.96 50.76 15.90
C LEU A 197 30.21 51.14 17.18
N ASP A 198 29.23 52.05 17.06
CA ASP A 198 28.34 52.42 18.16
C ASP A 198 27.74 51.17 18.84
N SER A 199 27.67 51.20 20.18
CA SER A 199 27.25 50.05 20.98
C SER A 199 25.83 49.58 20.65
N ASN A 200 24.90 50.51 20.38
CA ASN A 200 23.52 50.16 20.02
C ASN A 200 23.43 49.54 18.62
N ILE A 201 24.29 49.97 17.69
CA ILE A 201 24.37 49.38 16.34
C ILE A 201 24.99 47.98 16.43
N LYS A 202 26.07 47.83 17.21
CA LYS A 202 26.75 46.55 17.44
C LYS A 202 25.80 45.51 18.04
N GLU A 203 24.96 45.91 19.00
CA GLU A 203 23.91 45.05 19.54
C GLU A 203 22.94 44.58 18.45
N SER A 204 22.44 45.50 17.61
CA SER A 204 21.55 45.15 16.49
C SER A 204 22.21 44.24 15.44
N VAL A 205 23.51 44.41 15.18
CA VAL A 205 24.29 43.49 14.33
C VAL A 205 24.29 42.08 14.91
N LEU A 206 24.56 41.93 16.21
CA LEU A 206 24.56 40.63 16.88
C LEU A 206 23.17 39.98 16.91
N ILE A 207 22.12 40.76 17.17
CA ILE A 207 20.74 40.27 17.13
C ILE A 207 20.39 39.78 15.71
N TYR A 208 20.73 40.55 14.68
CA TYR A 208 20.52 40.16 13.29
C TYR A 208 21.26 38.86 12.94
N LYS A 209 22.55 38.78 13.28
CA LYS A 209 23.37 37.57 13.11
C LYS A 209 22.69 36.35 13.73
N ASN A 210 22.34 36.43 15.00
CA ASN A 210 21.76 35.31 15.75
C ASN A 210 20.41 34.86 15.16
N ASN A 211 19.55 35.80 14.76
CA ASN A 211 18.27 35.49 14.13
C ASN A 211 18.45 34.78 12.79
N PHE A 212 19.42 35.20 11.97
CA PHE A 212 19.66 34.55 10.69
C PHE A 212 20.29 33.16 10.87
N LEU A 213 21.21 33.00 11.82
CA LEU A 213 21.81 31.70 12.14
C LEU A 213 20.75 30.67 12.59
N LYS A 214 19.75 31.09 13.38
CA LYS A 214 18.60 30.23 13.73
C LYS A 214 17.87 29.74 12.48
N ILE A 215 17.58 30.62 11.52
CA ILE A 215 16.93 30.25 10.26
C ILE A 215 17.80 29.29 9.44
N ILE A 216 19.10 29.55 9.33
CA ILE A 216 20.03 28.66 8.61
C ILE A 216 20.00 27.26 9.22
N LYS A 217 20.04 27.15 10.56
CA LYS A 217 19.98 25.87 11.27
C LYS A 217 18.70 25.11 10.95
N VAL A 218 17.53 25.74 11.15
CA VAL A 218 16.23 25.09 10.91
C VAL A 218 16.04 24.74 9.44
N LYS A 219 16.52 25.56 8.50
CA LYS A 219 16.51 25.24 7.07
C LYS A 219 17.41 24.07 6.68
N LYS A 220 18.58 23.93 7.33
CA LYS A 220 19.46 22.77 7.15
C LYS A 220 18.78 21.49 7.67
N GLU A 221 18.14 21.55 8.83
CA GLU A 221 17.34 20.44 9.39
C GLU A 221 16.19 20.05 8.46
N LEU A 222 15.40 21.02 7.99
CA LEU A 222 14.30 20.78 7.04
C LEU A 222 14.81 20.20 5.70
N GLY A 223 15.98 20.64 5.25
CA GLY A 223 16.57 20.27 3.97
C GLY A 223 16.61 21.45 3.01
N LEU A 224 17.82 21.85 2.62
CA LEU A 224 18.04 22.98 1.69
C LEU A 224 17.56 22.64 0.27
N ASN A 225 17.57 21.36 -0.09
CA ASN A 225 17.10 20.83 -1.36
C ASN A 225 16.36 19.49 -1.12
N SER A 226 15.90 18.85 -2.20
CA SER A 226 15.17 17.56 -2.13
C SER A 226 16.02 16.36 -1.68
N ASN A 227 17.34 16.54 -1.54
CA ASN A 227 18.29 15.47 -1.23
C ASN A 227 19.00 15.70 0.11
N THR A 228 18.58 16.66 0.93
CA THR A 228 19.18 16.94 2.25
C THR A 228 18.11 17.04 3.34
N GLY A 229 18.51 16.81 4.60
CA GLY A 229 17.65 16.95 5.78
C GLY A 229 16.39 16.08 5.72
N LEU A 230 15.32 16.55 6.37
CA LEU A 230 14.03 15.86 6.41
C LEU A 230 13.40 15.67 5.01
N ARG A 231 13.66 16.57 4.05
CA ARG A 231 13.22 16.42 2.65
C ARG A 231 13.79 15.15 1.99
N ALA A 232 15.06 14.85 2.23
CA ALA A 232 15.69 13.63 1.71
C ALA A 232 15.09 12.38 2.36
N GLU A 233 14.94 12.42 3.68
CA GLU A 233 14.35 11.34 4.47
C GLU A 233 12.94 11.00 3.96
N MET A 234 12.10 12.02 3.80
CA MET A 234 10.75 11.89 3.27
C MET A 234 10.72 11.28 1.86
N LYS A 235 11.62 11.74 0.97
CA LYS A 235 11.77 11.21 -0.39
C LYS A 235 12.18 9.74 -0.37
N ASN A 236 13.14 9.37 0.48
CA ASN A 236 13.63 8.01 0.60
C ASN A 236 12.57 7.06 1.18
N ILE A 237 11.77 7.53 2.16
CA ILE A 237 10.65 6.76 2.68
C ILE A 237 9.58 6.57 1.60
N SER A 238 9.20 7.63 0.85
CA SER A 238 8.26 7.52 -0.28
C SER A 238 8.72 6.47 -1.30
N LYS A 239 10.01 6.49 -1.68
CA LYS A 239 10.61 5.47 -2.56
C LYS A 239 10.54 4.07 -1.95
N SER A 240 10.83 3.94 -0.66
CA SER A 240 10.76 2.66 0.06
C SER A 240 9.34 2.11 0.11
N CYS A 241 8.34 2.98 0.30
CA CYS A 241 6.94 2.60 0.22
C CYS A 241 6.61 2.05 -1.18
N LEU A 242 6.97 2.75 -2.26
CA LEU A 242 6.71 2.28 -3.63
C LEU A 242 7.36 0.91 -3.93
N ILE A 243 8.61 0.71 -3.49
CA ILE A 243 9.29 -0.58 -3.64
C ILE A 243 8.56 -1.67 -2.84
N ALA A 244 8.16 -1.36 -1.60
CA ALA A 244 7.47 -2.32 -0.74
C ALA A 244 6.08 -2.70 -1.25
N SER A 245 5.31 -1.76 -1.82
CA SER A 245 4.00 -2.07 -2.43
C SER A 245 4.13 -2.90 -3.71
N HIS A 246 5.10 -2.61 -4.58
CA HIS A 246 5.37 -3.46 -5.75
C HIS A 246 5.77 -4.89 -5.33
N LYS A 247 6.69 -5.01 -4.37
CA LYS A 247 7.11 -6.32 -3.84
C LYS A 247 5.94 -7.08 -3.20
N LEU A 248 5.07 -6.39 -2.47
CA LEU A 248 3.87 -6.98 -1.89
C LEU A 248 2.93 -7.48 -2.99
N LEU A 249 2.68 -6.67 -4.02
CA LEU A 249 1.84 -7.04 -5.16
C LEU A 249 2.36 -8.30 -5.86
N ASP A 250 3.65 -8.34 -6.20
CA ASP A 250 4.25 -9.50 -6.87
C ASP A 250 4.11 -10.78 -6.03
N LYS A 251 4.28 -10.66 -4.71
CA LYS A 251 4.13 -11.78 -3.78
C LYS A 251 2.68 -12.22 -3.63
N VAL A 252 1.75 -11.27 -3.55
CA VAL A 252 0.30 -11.51 -3.48
C VAL A 252 -0.17 -12.23 -4.74
N LYS A 253 0.19 -11.73 -5.94
CA LYS A 253 -0.10 -12.39 -7.22
C LYS A 253 0.42 -13.82 -7.25
N LYS A 254 1.69 -14.03 -6.91
CA LYS A 254 2.30 -15.36 -6.88
C LYS A 254 1.60 -16.31 -5.90
N ASN A 255 1.14 -15.81 -4.75
CA ASN A 255 0.44 -16.62 -3.77
C ASN A 255 -1.00 -16.92 -4.19
N ILE A 256 -1.68 -15.96 -4.83
CA ILE A 256 -2.99 -16.15 -5.47
C ILE A 256 -2.90 -17.23 -6.57
N ASP A 257 -1.94 -17.11 -7.50
CA ASP A 257 -1.75 -18.08 -8.59
C ASP A 257 -1.51 -19.49 -8.06
N LYS A 258 -0.72 -19.61 -6.99
CA LYS A 258 -0.50 -20.88 -6.30
C LYS A 258 -1.78 -21.42 -5.70
N ASP A 259 -2.52 -20.61 -4.96
CA ASP A 259 -3.75 -21.05 -4.28
C ASP A 259 -4.83 -21.48 -5.30
N ILE A 260 -5.02 -20.70 -6.37
CA ILE A 260 -5.88 -21.07 -7.50
C ILE A 260 -5.42 -22.41 -8.09
N SER A 261 -4.12 -22.57 -8.37
CA SER A 261 -3.58 -23.81 -8.95
C SER A 261 -3.80 -25.03 -8.04
N TYR A 262 -3.64 -24.87 -6.72
CA TYR A 262 -3.88 -25.95 -5.76
C TYR A 262 -5.36 -26.34 -5.72
N ARG A 263 -6.26 -25.36 -5.70
CA ARG A 263 -7.72 -25.61 -5.70
C ARG A 263 -8.18 -26.25 -7.00
N MET A 264 -7.72 -25.76 -8.16
CA MET A 264 -8.04 -26.39 -9.44
C MET A 264 -7.59 -27.85 -9.48
N LYS A 265 -6.36 -28.16 -9.03
CA LYS A 265 -5.87 -29.54 -8.96
C LYS A 265 -6.73 -30.41 -8.03
N PHE A 266 -7.14 -29.86 -6.89
CA PHE A 266 -8.00 -30.55 -5.94
C PHE A 266 -9.40 -30.82 -6.52
N ASP A 267 -9.99 -29.84 -7.19
CA ASP A 267 -11.30 -29.99 -7.86
C ASP A 267 -11.23 -31.02 -8.99
N PHE A 268 -10.17 -31.00 -9.81
CA PHE A 268 -9.93 -32.02 -10.84
C PHE A 268 -9.77 -33.42 -10.24
N MET A 269 -9.10 -33.55 -9.10
CA MET A 269 -8.97 -34.84 -8.40
C MET A 269 -10.33 -35.36 -7.92
N ILE A 270 -11.18 -34.50 -7.36
CA ILE A 270 -12.56 -34.87 -6.97
C ILE A 270 -13.38 -35.26 -8.20
N ALA A 271 -13.32 -34.47 -9.27
CA ALA A 271 -14.04 -34.76 -10.51
C ALA A 271 -13.63 -36.11 -11.10
N PHE A 272 -12.32 -36.39 -11.15
CA PHE A 272 -11.79 -37.67 -11.60
C PHE A 272 -12.30 -38.84 -10.74
N LEU A 273 -12.27 -38.70 -9.41
CA LEU A 273 -12.76 -39.72 -8.49
C LEU A 273 -14.27 -39.97 -8.65
N LEU A 274 -15.07 -38.92 -8.85
CA LEU A 274 -16.51 -39.04 -9.15
C LEU A 274 -16.76 -39.80 -10.46
N ILE A 275 -15.98 -39.53 -11.51
CA ILE A 275 -16.07 -40.24 -12.80
C ILE A 275 -15.77 -41.73 -12.62
N VAL A 276 -14.71 -42.08 -11.88
CA VAL A 276 -14.34 -43.49 -11.60
C VAL A 276 -15.46 -44.19 -10.82
N ILE A 277 -16.02 -43.54 -9.79
CA ILE A 277 -17.13 -44.10 -9.01
C ILE A 277 -18.37 -44.33 -9.89
N LEU A 278 -18.72 -43.35 -10.73
CA LEU A 278 -19.84 -43.47 -11.66
C LEU A 278 -19.61 -44.61 -12.66
N LEU A 279 -18.39 -44.76 -13.18
CA LEU A 279 -18.05 -45.83 -14.12
C LEU A 279 -18.20 -47.21 -13.47
N VAL A 280 -17.72 -47.39 -12.23
CA VAL A 280 -17.91 -48.63 -11.47
C VAL A 280 -19.39 -48.89 -11.19
N LEU A 281 -20.16 -47.85 -10.83
CA LEU A 281 -21.60 -47.97 -10.57
C LEU A 281 -22.38 -48.35 -11.85
N ILE A 282 -22.03 -47.76 -12.99
CA ILE A 282 -22.60 -48.11 -14.30
C ILE A 282 -22.29 -49.58 -14.64
N LEU A 283 -21.02 -50.01 -14.55
CA LEU A 283 -20.63 -51.39 -14.87
C LEU A 283 -21.31 -52.41 -13.96
N THR A 284 -21.46 -52.11 -12.66
CA THR A 284 -22.15 -53.00 -11.71
C THR A 284 -23.66 -53.08 -11.98
N VAL A 285 -24.30 -51.97 -12.34
CA VAL A 285 -25.72 -51.96 -12.74
C VAL A 285 -25.92 -52.73 -14.05
N ILE A 286 -25.08 -52.51 -15.07
CA ILE A 286 -25.11 -53.25 -16.34
C ILE A 286 -25.00 -54.76 -16.07
N LYS A 287 -23.92 -55.20 -15.40
CA LYS A 287 -23.71 -56.62 -15.09
C LYS A 287 -24.90 -57.23 -14.34
N SER A 288 -25.46 -56.48 -13.40
CA SER A 288 -26.60 -56.94 -12.61
C SER A 288 -27.92 -57.03 -13.41
N ILE A 289 -28.14 -56.16 -14.39
CA ILE A 289 -29.31 -56.21 -15.27
C ILE A 289 -29.14 -57.35 -16.29
N THR A 290 -27.98 -57.42 -16.96
CA THR A 290 -27.68 -58.49 -17.93
C THR A 290 -27.77 -59.87 -17.29
N SER A 291 -27.26 -60.05 -16.08
CA SER A 291 -27.40 -61.33 -15.35
C SER A 291 -28.85 -61.65 -15.01
N ALA A 292 -29.66 -60.65 -14.64
CA ALA A 292 -31.08 -60.88 -14.35
C ALA A 292 -31.87 -61.30 -15.61
N ILE A 293 -31.55 -60.69 -16.76
CA ILE A 293 -32.16 -61.03 -18.05
C ILE A 293 -31.72 -62.42 -18.50
N SER A 294 -30.41 -62.73 -18.44
CA SER A 294 -29.88 -64.04 -18.83
C SER A 294 -30.42 -65.17 -17.96
N ASN A 295 -30.59 -64.95 -16.65
CA ASN A 295 -31.22 -65.93 -15.77
C ASN A 295 -32.71 -66.15 -16.12
N PHE A 296 -33.43 -65.09 -16.50
CA PHE A 296 -34.82 -65.19 -16.94
C PHE A 296 -34.93 -65.97 -18.26
N GLU A 297 -34.07 -65.66 -19.24
CA GLU A 297 -33.97 -66.37 -20.51
C GLU A 297 -33.68 -67.86 -20.29
N THR A 298 -32.65 -68.18 -19.48
CA THR A 298 -32.28 -69.57 -19.15
C THR A 298 -33.42 -70.30 -18.45
N GLY A 299 -34.11 -69.66 -17.51
CA GLY A 299 -35.28 -70.23 -16.84
C GLY A 299 -36.47 -70.44 -17.77
N LEU A 300 -36.69 -69.52 -18.72
CA LEU A 300 -37.75 -69.63 -19.73
C LEU A 300 -37.46 -70.77 -20.72
N GLU A 301 -36.22 -70.90 -21.18
CA GLU A 301 -35.78 -72.04 -21.99
C GLU A 301 -35.95 -73.36 -21.23
N GLY A 302 -35.55 -73.40 -19.95
CA GLY A 302 -35.76 -74.56 -19.09
C GLY A 302 -37.24 -74.93 -18.95
N PHE A 303 -38.11 -73.94 -18.78
CA PHE A 303 -39.56 -74.15 -18.73
C PHE A 303 -40.11 -74.75 -20.04
N PHE A 304 -39.70 -74.24 -21.20
CA PHE A 304 -40.11 -74.80 -22.50
C PHE A 304 -39.58 -76.21 -22.74
N LYS A 305 -38.32 -76.49 -22.37
CA LYS A 305 -37.75 -77.86 -22.44
C LYS A 305 -38.51 -78.84 -21.55
N TYR A 306 -38.93 -78.40 -20.36
CA TYR A 306 -39.76 -79.21 -19.48
C TYR A 306 -41.15 -79.48 -20.08
N LEU A 307 -41.81 -78.47 -20.65
CA LEU A 307 -43.11 -78.64 -21.33
C LEU A 307 -43.02 -79.59 -22.52
N ASN A 308 -41.93 -79.55 -23.28
CA ASN A 308 -41.67 -80.46 -24.40
C ASN A 308 -41.21 -81.86 -23.97
N LYS A 309 -41.15 -82.15 -22.66
CA LYS A 309 -40.65 -83.41 -22.06
C LYS A 309 -39.19 -83.73 -22.42
N GLU A 310 -38.39 -82.73 -22.78
CA GLU A 310 -36.95 -82.90 -23.03
C GLU A 310 -36.17 -83.05 -21.71
N ILE A 311 -36.72 -82.53 -20.60
CA ILE A 311 -36.16 -82.64 -19.24
C ILE A 311 -37.25 -83.00 -18.22
N THR A 312 -36.89 -83.70 -17.13
CA THR A 312 -37.84 -84.21 -16.11
C THR A 312 -38.15 -83.22 -14.98
N SER A 313 -37.40 -82.13 -14.87
CA SER A 313 -37.62 -81.08 -13.86
C SER A 313 -37.03 -79.75 -14.31
N ILE A 314 -37.67 -78.65 -13.92
CA ILE A 314 -37.17 -77.29 -14.13
C ILE A 314 -36.15 -76.98 -13.02
N VAL A 315 -34.95 -76.53 -13.37
CA VAL A 315 -33.95 -75.98 -12.43
C VAL A 315 -33.98 -74.47 -12.48
#